data_AF-A0A7Y2UCW6-F1
#
_entry.id   AF-A0A7Y2UCW6-F1
#
_cell.length_a   1.000
_cell.length_b   1.000
_cell.length_c   1.000
_cell.angle_alpha   90.00
_cell.angle_beta   90.00
_cell.angle_gamma   90.00
#
_symmetry.space_group_name_H-M   'P 1'
#
loop_
_entity.id
_entity.type
_entity.pdbx_description
1 polymer ?
#
loop_
_entity_poly.entity_id
_entity_poly.type
_entity_poly.pdbx_seq_one_letter_code
_entity_poly.pdbx_strand_id
1 'polypeptide(L)'
;MLRTTIIALVAGLLCVSPVLQAIEMERQDLFRIERSKNANIIQYDAQVRPDGKLDRKKPVVAYWVRLAEQGQIKKLSWIQKTFAYGFKADLDDDSESVTLKMAADFGRVIKVKRFGQQYGATIDIDGKPSRLEKVYIDASGKGLFVTVNFIELHGFDLVNGEATYQRFVP
;
A
#
# COMPACT_ATOMS: atom_id res chain seq x y z
N MET A 1 40.10 61.46 -16.71
CA MET A 1 39.75 60.13 -16.16
C MET A 1 38.33 60.17 -15.62
N LEU A 2 37.34 59.63 -16.35
CA LEU A 2 36.03 59.15 -15.84
C LEU A 2 35.26 58.56 -17.04
N ARG A 3 35.41 57.26 -17.30
CA ARG A 3 34.47 56.16 -16.96
C ARG A 3 33.12 56.23 -17.71
N THR A 4 33.13 55.65 -18.90
CA THR A 4 31.98 55.20 -19.70
C THR A 4 31.18 54.14 -18.93
N THR A 5 29.85 54.28 -18.83
CA THR A 5 28.97 53.23 -18.28
C THR A 5 27.86 52.85 -19.27
N ILE A 6 28.07 51.65 -19.84
CA ILE A 6 27.18 50.56 -20.27
C ILE A 6 25.67 50.76 -20.14
N ILE A 7 24.91 50.39 -21.19
CA ILE A 7 23.72 49.50 -21.04
C ILE A 7 23.70 48.52 -22.23
N ALA A 8 24.02 47.25 -21.97
CA ALA A 8 23.70 46.14 -22.88
C ALA A 8 22.48 45.40 -22.32
N LEU A 9 21.39 45.41 -23.09
CA LEU A 9 20.14 44.73 -22.78
C LEU A 9 20.27 43.25 -23.17
N VAL A 10 20.36 42.34 -22.20
CA VAL A 10 20.28 40.90 -22.46
C VAL A 10 18.86 40.44 -22.14
N ALA A 11 18.09 40.18 -23.19
CA ALA A 11 16.78 39.53 -23.09
C ALA A 11 16.98 38.04 -22.78
N GLY A 12 16.69 37.64 -21.54
CA GLY A 12 16.69 36.23 -21.12
C GLY A 12 15.47 35.51 -21.68
N LEU A 13 15.68 34.63 -22.65
CA LEU A 13 14.68 33.67 -23.10
C LEU A 13 14.55 32.57 -22.03
N LEU A 14 13.49 32.63 -21.21
CA LEU A 14 13.13 31.53 -20.31
C LEU A 14 12.62 30.37 -21.16
N CYS A 15 13.54 29.49 -21.59
CA CYS A 15 13.20 28.16 -22.06
C CYS A 15 12.60 27.37 -20.88
N VAL A 16 11.29 27.47 -20.68
CA VAL A 16 10.57 26.55 -19.81
C VAL A 16 10.54 25.21 -20.55
N SER A 17 11.55 24.39 -20.32
CA SER A 17 11.56 23.04 -20.86
C SER A 17 10.29 22.32 -20.39
N PRO A 18 9.52 21.66 -21.27
CA PRO A 18 8.46 20.76 -20.85
C PRO A 18 9.16 19.53 -20.31
N VAL A 19 9.62 19.61 -19.05
CA VAL A 19 9.86 18.42 -18.26
C VAL A 19 8.52 17.73 -18.27
N LEU A 20 8.45 16.62 -19.01
CA LEU A 20 7.35 15.67 -18.98
C LEU A 20 7.13 15.37 -17.50
N GLN A 21 6.17 16.05 -16.87
CA GLN A 21 5.80 15.78 -15.49
C GLN A 21 5.35 14.34 -15.50
N ALA A 22 6.22 13.44 -15.04
CA ALA A 22 5.81 12.10 -14.69
C ALA A 22 4.66 12.30 -13.73
N ILE A 23 3.45 11.93 -14.15
CA ILE A 23 2.27 12.00 -13.33
C ILE A 23 2.58 11.17 -12.09
N GLU A 24 2.87 11.85 -10.98
CA GLU A 24 3.24 11.19 -9.74
C GLU A 24 1.96 10.63 -9.14
N MET A 25 1.86 9.30 -9.09
CA MET A 25 0.73 8.64 -8.46
C MET A 25 0.82 8.86 -6.96
N GLU A 26 -0.27 9.36 -6.37
CA GLU A 26 -0.41 9.43 -4.92
C GLU A 26 -0.49 8.00 -4.35
N ARG A 27 0.14 7.78 -3.21
CA ARG A 27 -0.01 6.53 -2.45
C ARG A 27 -0.85 6.77 -1.22
N GLN A 28 -1.80 5.88 -0.99
CA GLN A 28 -2.67 5.92 0.17
C GLN A 28 -2.61 4.60 0.91
N ASP A 29 -2.32 4.67 2.22
CA ASP A 29 -2.15 3.50 3.07
C ASP A 29 -3.45 2.69 3.16
N LEU A 30 -3.36 1.39 2.89
CA LEU A 30 -4.48 0.48 3.00
C LEU A 30 -4.42 -0.33 4.29
N PHE A 31 -3.34 -1.11 4.46
CA PHE A 31 -3.08 -1.92 5.64
C PHE A 31 -1.64 -2.42 5.63
N ARG A 32 -1.20 -2.99 6.76
CA ARG A 32 0.11 -3.64 6.88
C ARG A 32 -0.01 -5.07 7.36
N ILE A 33 0.98 -5.89 7.01
CA ILE A 33 1.18 -7.21 7.58
C ILE A 33 2.43 -7.20 8.46
N GLU A 34 2.24 -7.58 9.72
CA GLU A 34 3.28 -7.81 10.72
C GLU A 34 3.42 -9.31 10.97
N ARG A 35 4.56 -9.72 11.55
CA ARG A 35 4.83 -11.14 11.81
C ARG A 35 5.66 -11.35 13.07
N SER A 36 5.55 -12.55 13.65
CA SER A 36 6.35 -12.92 14.83
C SER A 36 7.85 -13.05 14.57
N LYS A 37 8.27 -13.24 13.30
CA LYS A 37 9.69 -13.49 12.97
C LYS A 37 10.61 -12.27 13.12
N ASN A 38 10.10 -11.05 12.91
CA ASN A 38 10.84 -9.80 13.08
C ASN A 38 9.91 -8.59 12.92
N ALA A 39 10.38 -7.42 13.33
CA ALA A 39 9.67 -6.15 13.24
C ALA A 39 9.47 -5.60 11.82
N ASN A 40 9.97 -6.27 10.77
CA ASN A 40 9.75 -5.78 9.41
C ASN A 40 8.28 -5.94 9.02
N ILE A 41 7.72 -4.91 8.40
CA ILE A 41 6.32 -4.92 7.94
C ILE A 41 6.24 -5.03 6.43
N ILE A 42 5.14 -5.59 5.95
CA ILE A 42 4.73 -5.51 4.55
C ILE A 42 3.62 -4.47 4.48
N GLN A 43 3.90 -3.32 3.86
CA GLN A 43 2.93 -2.25 3.68
C GLN A 43 2.19 -2.45 2.35
N TYR A 44 0.88 -2.21 2.35
CA TYR A 44 0.03 -2.21 1.15
C TYR A 44 -0.58 -0.82 0.96
N ASP A 45 -0.39 -0.25 -0.22
CA ASP A 45 -0.91 1.07 -0.57
C ASP A 45 -1.72 1.00 -1.87
N ALA A 46 -2.78 1.80 -1.95
CA ALA A 46 -3.42 2.13 -3.21
C ALA A 46 -2.52 3.07 -4.01
N GLN A 47 -2.47 2.88 -5.33
CA GLN A 47 -1.85 3.83 -6.24
C GLN A 47 -2.95 4.62 -6.94
N VAL A 48 -3.01 5.92 -6.66
CA VAL A 48 -4.07 6.83 -7.06
C VAL A 48 -3.55 7.79 -8.12
N ARG A 49 -4.30 7.93 -9.22
CA ARG A 49 -4.00 8.83 -10.32
C ARG A 49 -4.47 10.25 -9.98
N PRO A 50 -4.02 11.30 -10.71
CA PRO A 50 -4.44 12.67 -10.44
C PRO A 50 -5.95 12.94 -10.60
N ASP A 51 -6.66 12.07 -11.33
CA ASP A 51 -8.13 12.11 -11.43
C ASP A 51 -8.82 11.53 -10.17
N GLY A 52 -8.03 11.17 -9.16
CA GLY A 52 -8.47 10.58 -7.90
C GLY A 52 -8.76 9.09 -7.99
N LYS A 53 -8.72 8.46 -9.16
CA LYS A 53 -9.06 7.03 -9.34
C LYS A 53 -7.86 6.12 -9.17
N LEU A 54 -8.10 4.83 -8.94
CA LEU A 54 -7.02 3.85 -8.89
C LEU A 54 -6.27 3.75 -10.22
N ASP A 55 -4.97 3.44 -10.14
CA ASP A 55 -4.16 3.17 -11.32
C ASP A 55 -4.64 1.91 -12.05
N ARG A 56 -4.85 2.04 -13.37
CA ARG A 56 -5.45 0.97 -14.18
C ARG A 56 -4.51 -0.22 -14.39
N LYS A 57 -3.20 -0.04 -14.25
CA LYS A 57 -2.19 -1.09 -14.48
C LYS A 57 -1.81 -1.79 -13.18
N LYS A 58 -1.72 -1.04 -12.10
CA LYS A 58 -1.24 -1.49 -10.80
C LYS A 58 -1.97 -0.71 -9.71
N PRO A 59 -3.24 -1.01 -9.42
CA PRO A 59 -4.03 -0.21 -8.49
C PRO A 59 -3.58 -0.33 -7.03
N VAL A 60 -2.85 -1.41 -6.68
CA VAL A 60 -2.29 -1.65 -5.35
C VAL A 60 -0.83 -2.08 -5.46
N VAL A 61 -0.01 -1.62 -4.52
CA VAL A 61 1.39 -2.00 -4.38
C VAL A 61 1.66 -2.53 -2.98
N ALA A 62 2.56 -3.51 -2.86
CA ALA A 62 3.09 -3.95 -1.58
C ALA A 62 4.62 -3.90 -1.55
N TYR A 63 5.19 -3.58 -0.39
CA TYR A 63 6.63 -3.45 -0.19
C TYR A 63 7.04 -3.69 1.27
N TRP A 64 8.30 -4.05 1.49
CA TRP A 64 8.86 -4.19 2.84
C TRP A 64 9.26 -2.83 3.40
N VAL A 65 8.94 -2.60 4.66
CA VAL A 65 9.58 -1.59 5.49
C VAL A 65 10.42 -2.31 6.54
N ARG A 66 11.74 -2.12 6.46
CA ARG A 66 12.71 -2.87 7.29
C ARG A 66 12.95 -2.20 8.63
N LEU A 67 11.95 -2.23 9.50
CA LEU A 67 12.05 -1.62 10.84
C LEU A 67 13.02 -2.35 11.78
N ALA A 68 13.35 -3.61 11.52
CA ALA A 68 14.39 -4.33 12.27
C ALA A 68 15.83 -3.94 11.85
N GLU A 69 15.96 -3.11 10.81
CA GLU A 69 17.21 -2.55 10.31
C GLU A 69 17.12 -0.99 10.39
N GLN A 70 17.72 -0.26 9.44
CA GLN A 70 17.70 1.20 9.37
C GLN A 70 16.41 1.77 8.72
N GLY A 71 15.27 1.07 8.77
CA GLY A 71 13.99 1.55 8.23
C GLY A 71 13.88 1.59 6.69
N GLN A 72 14.79 0.92 5.98
CA GLN A 72 14.84 0.96 4.51
C GLN A 72 13.59 0.37 3.85
N ILE A 73 13.07 1.04 2.81
CA ILE A 73 12.00 0.53 1.95
C ILE A 73 12.61 -0.35 0.86
N LYS A 74 12.17 -1.61 0.75
CA LYS A 74 12.54 -2.50 -0.37
C LYS A 74 11.32 -3.06 -1.07
N LYS A 75 11.34 -3.06 -2.41
CA LYS A 75 10.37 -3.80 -3.21
C LYS A 75 10.38 -5.28 -2.77
N LEU A 76 9.22 -5.92 -2.75
CA LEU A 76 9.13 -7.37 -2.62
C LEU A 76 9.98 -7.98 -3.76
N SER A 77 11.07 -8.69 -3.43
CA SER A 77 11.80 -9.41 -4.48
C SER A 77 10.91 -10.54 -4.99
N TRP A 78 11.10 -10.92 -6.26
CA TRP A 78 10.24 -11.86 -6.98
C TRP A 78 10.04 -13.21 -6.24
N ILE A 79 11.01 -13.61 -5.41
CA ILE A 79 10.99 -14.87 -4.64
C ILE A 79 10.07 -14.80 -3.40
N GLN A 80 9.68 -13.61 -2.93
CA GLN A 80 8.75 -13.43 -1.81
C GLN A 80 7.29 -13.26 -2.26
N LYS A 81 7.02 -13.08 -3.56
CA LYS A 81 5.67 -13.07 -4.14
C LYS A 81 4.97 -14.44 -4.03
N THR A 82 5.75 -15.52 -3.89
CA THR A 82 5.27 -16.91 -3.86
C THR A 82 4.88 -17.37 -2.45
N PHE A 83 5.20 -16.60 -1.40
CA PHE A 83 4.75 -16.88 -0.03
C PHE A 83 3.61 -15.94 0.39
N ALA A 84 2.95 -16.26 1.51
CA ALA A 84 1.76 -15.68 2.19
C ALA A 84 1.42 -14.17 2.00
N TYR A 85 2.31 -13.32 1.49
CA TYR A 85 2.12 -11.88 1.31
C TYR A 85 1.88 -11.48 -0.17
N GLY A 86 1.96 -12.41 -1.12
CA GLY A 86 1.54 -12.16 -2.49
C GLY A 86 0.06 -11.81 -2.60
N PHE A 87 -0.32 -11.12 -3.66
CA PHE A 87 -1.73 -10.85 -3.97
C PHE A 87 -1.96 -10.69 -5.47
N LYS A 88 -3.20 -10.96 -5.90
CA LYS A 88 -3.76 -10.50 -7.17
C LYS A 88 -4.77 -9.39 -6.89
N ALA A 89 -4.67 -8.29 -7.63
CA ALA A 89 -5.64 -7.20 -7.58
C ALA A 89 -6.55 -7.29 -8.82
N ASP A 90 -7.82 -7.57 -8.59
CA ASP A 90 -8.86 -7.52 -9.62
C ASP A 90 -9.54 -6.14 -9.52
N LEU A 91 -9.19 -5.23 -10.43
CA LEU A 91 -9.74 -3.87 -10.53
C LEU A 91 -11.12 -3.92 -11.18
N ASP A 92 -12.06 -3.14 -10.64
CA ASP A 92 -13.39 -2.97 -11.23
C ASP A 92 -13.35 -2.03 -12.46
N ASP A 93 -14.34 -2.14 -13.35
CA ASP A 93 -14.33 -1.47 -14.66
C ASP A 93 -14.28 0.06 -14.54
N ASP A 94 -14.87 0.62 -13.48
CA ASP A 94 -14.91 2.06 -13.20
C ASP A 94 -13.63 2.61 -12.53
N SER A 95 -12.70 1.72 -12.16
CA SER A 95 -11.48 1.99 -11.40
C SER A 95 -11.70 2.62 -10.01
N GLU A 96 -12.86 2.37 -9.40
CA GLU A 96 -13.23 2.86 -8.06
C GLU A 96 -13.08 1.80 -6.96
N SER A 97 -12.91 0.52 -7.31
CA SER A 97 -12.72 -0.53 -6.33
C SER A 97 -11.80 -1.65 -6.83
N VAL A 98 -11.17 -2.34 -5.89
CA VAL A 98 -10.34 -3.52 -6.15
C VAL A 98 -10.71 -4.64 -5.20
N THR A 99 -10.78 -5.85 -5.73
CA THR A 99 -10.78 -7.08 -4.93
C THR A 99 -9.36 -7.63 -4.84
N LEU A 100 -8.85 -7.80 -3.61
CA LEU A 100 -7.54 -8.39 -3.35
C LEU A 100 -7.70 -9.89 -3.04
N LYS A 101 -7.14 -10.72 -3.90
CA LYS A 101 -6.98 -12.16 -3.69
C LYS A 101 -5.60 -12.41 -3.12
N MET A 102 -5.54 -12.64 -1.82
CA MET A 102 -4.29 -12.78 -1.08
C MET A 102 -3.74 -14.20 -1.23
N ALA A 103 -2.41 -14.34 -1.20
CA ALA A 103 -1.76 -15.64 -1.24
C ALA A 103 -1.93 -16.40 0.08
N ALA A 104 -1.94 -15.69 1.21
CA ALA A 104 -2.46 -16.23 2.46
C ALA A 104 -3.98 -16.34 2.37
N ASP A 105 -4.50 -17.49 2.73
CA ASP A 105 -5.94 -17.64 2.89
C ASP A 105 -6.36 -17.00 4.21
N PHE A 106 -7.08 -15.88 4.10
CA PHE A 106 -7.72 -15.26 5.26
C PHE A 106 -9.11 -15.88 5.51
N GLY A 107 -9.62 -16.75 4.65
CA GLY A 107 -10.98 -17.29 4.67
C GLY A 107 -12.04 -16.28 4.19
N ARG A 108 -11.61 -15.09 3.75
CA ARG A 108 -12.50 -14.00 3.33
C ARG A 108 -11.77 -13.01 2.42
N VAL A 109 -12.55 -12.23 1.69
CA VAL A 109 -12.05 -11.32 0.64
C VAL A 109 -11.74 -9.94 1.21
N ILE A 110 -10.58 -9.39 0.87
CA ILE A 110 -10.25 -7.98 1.12
C ILE A 110 -10.70 -7.14 -0.07
N LYS A 111 -11.43 -6.05 0.17
CA LYS A 111 -11.83 -5.08 -0.86
C LYS A 111 -11.26 -3.71 -0.56
N VAL A 112 -10.68 -3.07 -1.56
CA VAL A 112 -10.26 -1.66 -1.50
C VAL A 112 -11.39 -0.80 -2.04
N LYS A 113 -11.84 0.18 -1.24
CA LYS A 113 -12.95 1.08 -1.55
C LYS A 113 -12.60 2.50 -1.18
N ARG A 114 -13.30 3.46 -1.79
CA ARG A 114 -13.17 4.89 -1.49
C ARG A 114 -14.02 5.28 -0.27
N PHE A 115 -13.41 6.06 0.63
CA PHE A 115 -14.00 6.71 1.81
C PHE A 115 -13.68 8.20 1.73
N GLY A 116 -14.60 9.00 1.19
CA GLY A 116 -14.33 10.41 0.88
C GLY A 116 -13.23 10.52 -0.19
N GLN A 117 -12.10 11.13 0.15
CA GLN A 117 -10.95 11.28 -0.76
C GLN A 117 -9.91 10.16 -0.64
N GLN A 118 -10.03 9.27 0.35
CA GLN A 118 -9.05 8.23 0.62
C GLN A 118 -9.58 6.85 0.27
N TYR A 119 -8.71 5.98 -0.23
CA TYR A 119 -8.96 4.55 -0.32
C TYR A 119 -8.65 3.86 1.01
N GLY A 120 -9.44 2.84 1.34
CA GLY A 120 -9.22 1.98 2.50
C GLY A 120 -9.51 0.52 2.16
N ALA A 121 -8.78 -0.39 2.79
CA ALA A 121 -9.07 -1.82 2.71
C ALA A 121 -10.21 -2.17 3.68
N THR A 122 -11.10 -3.05 3.24
CA THR A 122 -12.25 -3.53 3.99
C THR A 122 -12.26 -5.04 4.01
N ILE A 123 -12.65 -5.61 5.15
CA ILE A 123 -12.75 -7.04 5.39
C ILE A 123 -13.78 -7.30 6.49
N ASP A 124 -14.34 -8.50 6.53
CA ASP A 124 -15.08 -8.96 7.71
C ASP A 124 -14.11 -9.29 8.85
N ILE A 125 -14.34 -8.71 10.03
CA ILE A 125 -13.62 -9.01 11.27
C ILE A 125 -14.66 -9.39 12.33
N ASP A 126 -14.76 -10.68 12.62
CA ASP A 126 -15.69 -11.23 13.61
C ASP A 126 -17.17 -10.88 13.33
N GLY A 127 -17.59 -11.00 12.07
CA GLY A 127 -18.96 -10.69 11.64
C GLY A 127 -19.24 -9.20 11.50
N LYS A 128 -18.23 -8.34 11.68
CA LYS A 128 -18.34 -6.89 11.50
C LYS A 128 -17.65 -6.46 10.22
N PRO A 129 -18.30 -5.68 9.34
CA PRO A 129 -17.63 -5.06 8.20
C PRO A 129 -16.69 -3.97 8.72
N SER A 130 -15.39 -4.17 8.56
CA SER A 130 -14.37 -3.29 9.13
C SER A 130 -13.42 -2.72 8.09
N ARG A 131 -12.92 -1.50 8.33
CA ARG A 131 -11.69 -1.01 7.70
C ARG A 131 -10.52 -1.76 8.31
N LEU A 132 -9.81 -2.52 7.49
CA LEU A 132 -8.62 -3.26 7.90
C LEU A 132 -7.46 -2.29 8.12
N GLU A 133 -6.75 -2.44 9.23
CA GLU A 133 -5.58 -1.61 9.56
C GLU A 133 -4.30 -2.46 9.57
N LYS A 134 -4.37 -3.62 10.24
CA LYS A 134 -3.22 -4.49 10.46
C LYS A 134 -3.64 -5.96 10.43
N VAL A 135 -2.81 -6.76 9.78
CA VAL A 135 -2.82 -8.21 9.90
C VAL A 135 -1.57 -8.63 10.65
N TYR A 136 -1.69 -9.44 11.69
CA TYR A 136 -0.56 -10.06 12.35
C TYR A 136 -0.54 -11.55 12.01
N ILE A 137 0.61 -12.07 11.58
CA ILE A 137 0.79 -13.48 11.25
C ILE A 137 1.83 -14.08 12.19
N ASP A 138 1.39 -15.01 13.03
CA ASP A 138 2.30 -15.86 13.76
C ASP A 138 2.65 -17.09 12.94
N ALA A 139 3.94 -17.33 12.74
CA ALA A 139 4.40 -18.47 11.97
C ALA A 139 5.68 -19.07 12.55
N SER A 140 5.67 -20.39 12.69
CA SER A 140 6.81 -21.18 13.16
C SER A 140 7.53 -21.85 11.99
N GLY A 141 8.73 -22.38 12.25
CA GLY A 141 9.54 -23.12 11.27
C GLY A 141 10.56 -22.29 10.48
N LYS A 142 11.45 -23.00 9.76
CA LYS A 142 12.64 -22.46 9.07
C LYS A 142 12.72 -22.95 7.62
N GLY A 143 13.33 -22.13 6.75
CA GLY A 143 13.49 -22.47 5.33
C GLY A 143 12.15 -22.59 4.60
N LEU A 144 11.98 -23.66 3.83
CA LEU A 144 10.73 -23.96 3.11
C LEU A 144 9.59 -24.47 4.01
N PHE A 145 9.89 -24.86 5.26
CA PHE A 145 8.92 -25.43 6.19
C PHE A 145 8.41 -24.34 7.14
N VAL A 146 7.50 -23.51 6.65
CA VAL A 146 6.82 -22.47 7.46
C VAL A 146 5.38 -22.89 7.68
N THR A 147 4.96 -22.96 8.95
CA THR A 147 3.57 -23.20 9.33
C THR A 147 3.00 -21.92 9.92
N VAL A 148 1.83 -21.50 9.45
CA VAL A 148 1.10 -20.39 10.07
C VAL A 148 0.36 -20.94 11.29
N ASN A 149 0.70 -20.45 12.48
CA ASN A 149 0.08 -20.91 13.72
C ASN A 149 -1.27 -20.22 13.94
N PHE A 150 -1.34 -18.91 13.68
CA PHE A 150 -2.57 -18.12 13.71
C PHE A 150 -2.39 -16.80 12.95
N ILE A 151 -3.53 -16.20 12.61
CA ILE A 151 -3.65 -14.87 12.01
C ILE A 151 -4.52 -14.02 12.93
N GLU A 152 -4.14 -12.76 13.10
CA GLU A 152 -4.98 -11.75 13.72
C GLU A 152 -5.31 -10.63 12.73
N LEU A 153 -6.57 -10.21 12.74
CA LEU A 153 -7.07 -9.05 12.00
C LEU A 153 -7.38 -7.95 13.01
N HIS A 154 -6.88 -6.76 12.75
CA HIS A 154 -7.11 -5.55 13.53
C HIS A 154 -7.65 -4.46 12.60
N GLY A 155 -8.70 -3.77 13.03
CA GLY A 155 -9.34 -2.74 12.21
C GLY A 155 -10.37 -1.94 12.99
N PHE A 156 -11.22 -1.23 12.26
CA PHE A 156 -12.28 -0.40 12.82
C PHE A 156 -13.60 -0.70 12.11
N ASP A 157 -14.67 -0.89 12.88
CA ASP A 157 -16.01 -1.13 12.35
C ASP A 157 -16.46 0.05 11.47
N LEU A 158 -16.96 -0.23 10.27
CA LEU A 158 -17.42 0.80 9.33
C LEU A 158 -18.72 1.50 9.77
N VAL A 159 -19.45 0.94 10.73
CA VAL A 159 -20.73 1.46 11.21
C VAL A 159 -20.52 2.46 12.36
N ASN A 160 -19.74 2.09 13.36
CA ASN A 160 -19.60 2.88 14.59
C ASN A 160 -18.16 3.36 14.87
N GLY A 161 -17.16 2.92 14.09
CA GLY A 161 -15.77 3.31 14.23
C GLY A 161 -15.03 2.65 15.40
N GLU A 162 -15.65 1.72 16.12
CA GLU A 162 -15.02 1.01 17.23
C GLU A 162 -13.94 0.04 16.72
N ALA A 163 -12.91 -0.19 17.54
CA ALA A 163 -11.89 -1.17 17.22
C ALA A 163 -12.48 -2.58 17.09
N THR A 164 -12.10 -3.29 16.03
CA THR A 164 -12.48 -4.68 15.78
C THR A 164 -11.25 -5.56 15.74
N TYR A 165 -11.38 -6.76 16.28
CA TYR A 165 -10.30 -7.74 16.38
C TYR A 165 -10.84 -9.14 16.11
N GLN A 166 -10.07 -9.96 15.39
CA GLN A 166 -10.35 -11.38 15.27
C GLN A 166 -9.04 -12.15 15.17
N ARG A 167 -8.95 -13.30 15.85
CA ARG A 167 -7.88 -14.27 15.69
C ARG A 167 -8.42 -15.62 15.24
N PHE A 168 -7.76 -16.24 14.27
CA PHE A 168 -8.14 -17.56 13.77
C PHE A 168 -6.91 -18.35 13.28
N VAL A 169 -7.08 -19.66 13.13
CA VAL A 169 -6.10 -20.54 12.49
C VAL A 169 -6.57 -20.76 11.04
N PRO A 170 -5.73 -20.47 10.03
CA PRO A 170 -6.08 -20.65 8.62
C PRO A 170 -6.12 -22.13 8.20
#